data_AF-A0A957U693-F1
#
_entry.id   AF-A0A957U693-F1
#
_cell.length_a   1.000
_cell.length_b   1.000
_cell.length_c   1.000
_cell.angle_alpha   90.00
_cell.angle_beta   90.00
_cell.angle_gamma   90.00
#
_symmetry.space_group_name_H-M   'P 1'
#
loop_
_entity.id
_entity.type
_entity.pdbx_description
1 polymer ?
#
loop_
_entity_poly.entity_id
_entity_poly.type
_entity_poly.pdbx_seq_one_letter_code
_entity_poly.pdbx_strand_id
1 'polypeptide(L)'
;YANMARLYFDHIDVLVVEEIGKNISGAGMDPNIIGRTAGGLLPGFDGPAIRRIVVGALTAAGYGNAIGIGEADFTTERLAGQMDRMATYANAIAAGVPESARLPIVLPTLDDAVRAALQTCGLDDWSQAAIVRIKNTLHLDTILVSDALAGAVDAHPHLAWKQDT
;
A
#
# COMPACT_ATOMS: atom_id res chain seq x y z
N TYR A 1 18.20 -8.34 -11.99
CA TYR A 1 17.37 -7.64 -10.98
C TYR A 1 17.72 -6.15 -10.81
N ALA A 2 18.52 -5.52 -11.68
CA ALA A 2 18.95 -4.12 -11.50
C ALA A 2 17.85 -3.06 -11.79
N ASN A 3 16.75 -3.42 -12.46
CA ASN A 3 15.74 -2.48 -12.97
C ASN A 3 14.32 -2.70 -12.40
N MET A 4 14.19 -3.33 -11.23
CA MET A 4 12.89 -3.46 -10.58
C MET A 4 12.58 -2.15 -9.84
N ALA A 5 11.37 -1.60 -10.04
CA ALA A 5 10.90 -0.42 -9.30
C ALA A 5 10.92 -0.73 -7.80
N ARG A 6 11.22 0.27 -6.94
CA ARG A 6 11.35 0.08 -5.49
C ARG A 6 10.98 1.37 -4.76
N LEU A 7 10.66 1.24 -3.49
CA LEU A 7 10.61 2.36 -2.56
C LEU A 7 12.00 2.50 -1.91
N TYR A 8 12.64 3.64 -2.11
CA TYR A 8 14.02 3.90 -1.66
C TYR A 8 14.08 4.50 -0.25
N PHE A 9 13.44 3.84 0.71
CA PHE A 9 13.43 4.22 2.11
C PHE A 9 13.76 3.01 2.99
N ASP A 10 14.33 3.23 4.15
CA ASP A 10 14.61 2.15 5.12
C ASP A 10 13.36 1.77 5.92
N HIS A 11 12.51 2.75 6.25
CA HIS A 11 11.30 2.56 7.03
C HIS A 11 10.18 3.47 6.53
N ILE A 12 8.93 2.98 6.66
CA ILE A 12 7.71 3.71 6.36
C ILE A 12 6.71 3.39 7.47
N ASP A 13 6.25 4.40 8.21
CA ASP A 13 5.21 4.23 9.23
C ASP A 13 3.86 3.92 8.59
N VAL A 14 3.50 4.69 7.55
CA VAL A 14 2.24 4.51 6.81
C VAL A 14 2.51 4.61 5.31
N LEU A 15 2.32 3.49 4.61
CA LEU A 15 2.22 3.46 3.16
C LEU A 15 0.75 3.64 2.76
N VAL A 16 0.46 4.73 2.08
CA VAL A 16 -0.85 4.98 1.47
C VAL A 16 -0.80 4.55 0.01
N VAL A 17 -1.68 3.63 -0.36
CA VAL A 17 -1.86 3.16 -1.73
C VAL A 17 -3.22 3.65 -2.22
N GLU A 18 -3.24 4.53 -3.21
CA GLU A 18 -4.49 5.13 -3.68
C GLU A 18 -5.44 4.10 -4.27
N GLU A 19 -4.91 3.17 -5.08
CA GLU A 19 -5.70 2.12 -5.72
C GLU A 19 -4.94 0.78 -5.83
N ILE A 20 -5.68 -0.32 -5.74
CA ILE A 20 -5.17 -1.69 -6.00
C ILE A 20 -6.01 -2.38 -7.05
N GLY A 21 -5.45 -3.43 -7.66
CA GLY A 21 -6.21 -4.28 -8.56
C GLY A 21 -5.34 -5.31 -9.26
N LYS A 22 -5.96 -6.37 -9.78
CA LYS A 22 -5.27 -7.45 -10.50
C LYS A 22 -4.45 -6.98 -11.70
N ASN A 23 -4.87 -5.88 -12.32
CA ASN A 23 -4.19 -5.25 -13.44
C ASN A 23 -2.92 -4.48 -13.03
N ILE A 24 -2.74 -4.20 -11.74
CA ILE A 24 -1.53 -3.59 -11.18
C ILE A 24 -0.53 -4.70 -10.84
N SER A 25 -0.97 -5.69 -10.07
CA SER A 25 -0.24 -6.90 -9.71
C SER A 25 -1.25 -8.04 -9.58
N GLY A 26 -0.85 -9.28 -9.91
CA GLY A 26 -1.73 -10.44 -9.72
C GLY A 26 -2.22 -10.61 -8.27
N ALA A 27 -1.44 -10.11 -7.31
CA ALA A 27 -1.76 -10.08 -5.88
C ALA A 27 -2.44 -8.77 -5.43
N GLY A 28 -2.84 -7.89 -6.34
CA GLY A 28 -3.45 -6.59 -6.03
C GLY A 28 -2.41 -5.48 -5.81
N MET A 29 -1.41 -5.75 -4.98
CA MET A 29 -0.17 -4.99 -4.85
C MET A 29 1.02 -5.91 -5.15
N ASP A 30 2.17 -5.37 -5.57
CA ASP A 30 3.37 -6.17 -5.80
C ASP A 30 4.11 -6.42 -4.46
N PRO A 31 4.23 -7.68 -3.99
CA PRO A 31 4.95 -7.99 -2.76
C PRO A 31 6.44 -7.63 -2.80
N ASN A 32 7.04 -7.50 -3.98
CA ASN A 32 8.43 -7.05 -4.14
C ASN A 32 8.59 -5.54 -3.98
N ILE A 33 7.50 -4.80 -3.83
CA ILE A 33 7.49 -3.37 -3.50
C ILE A 33 7.16 -3.16 -2.02
N ILE A 34 6.15 -3.86 -1.50
CA ILE A 34 5.62 -3.63 -0.15
C ILE A 34 6.17 -4.57 0.92
N GLY A 35 6.94 -5.59 0.52
CA GLY A 35 7.64 -6.51 1.43
C GLY A 35 6.78 -7.54 2.14
N ARG A 36 5.50 -7.69 1.76
CA ARG A 36 4.60 -8.68 2.35
C ARG A 36 3.54 -9.17 1.38
N THR A 37 3.00 -10.35 1.68
CA THR A 37 1.73 -10.86 1.14
C THR A 37 0.69 -10.90 2.26
N ALA A 38 -0.54 -11.29 1.95
CA ALA A 38 -1.57 -11.49 2.97
C ALA A 38 -1.20 -12.60 3.98
N GLY A 39 -0.25 -13.49 3.62
CA GLY A 39 0.28 -14.54 4.48
C GLY A 39 1.42 -14.10 5.42
N GLY A 40 1.97 -12.89 5.22
CA GLY A 40 3.03 -12.33 6.07
C GLY A 40 4.16 -11.69 5.28
N LEU A 41 5.25 -11.38 6.00
CA LEU A 41 6.45 -10.75 5.41
C LEU A 41 7.09 -11.65 4.37
N LEU A 42 7.60 -11.05 3.30
CA LEU A 42 8.30 -11.74 2.22
C LEU A 42 9.75 -12.06 2.67
N PRO A 43 10.15 -13.35 2.75
CA PRO A 43 11.52 -13.69 3.15
C PRO A 43 12.56 -13.13 2.18
N GLY A 44 13.62 -12.52 2.72
CA GLY A 44 14.70 -11.94 1.92
C GLY A 44 14.33 -10.64 1.19
N PHE A 45 13.20 -10.01 1.57
CA PHE A 45 12.86 -8.68 1.07
C PHE A 45 13.92 -7.65 1.45
N ASP A 46 14.38 -6.91 0.45
CA ASP A 46 15.44 -5.89 0.53
C ASP A 46 14.85 -4.52 0.14
N GLY A 47 13.98 -4.01 1.01
CA GLY A 47 13.24 -2.76 0.85
C GLY A 47 12.72 -2.25 2.20
N PRO A 48 11.87 -1.20 2.22
CA PRO A 48 11.48 -0.54 3.47
C PRO A 48 10.73 -1.46 4.43
N ALA A 49 11.01 -1.33 5.72
CA ALA A 49 10.13 -1.84 6.75
C ALA A 49 8.84 -0.99 6.78
N ILE A 50 7.73 -1.56 6.29
CA ILE A 50 6.43 -0.88 6.25
C ILE A 50 5.58 -1.31 7.44
N ARG A 51 5.24 -0.35 8.32
CA ARG A 51 4.48 -0.65 9.54
C ARG A 51 2.99 -0.79 9.28
N ARG A 52 2.39 0.14 8.53
CA ARG A 52 0.97 0.10 8.14
C ARG A 52 0.76 0.37 6.67
N ILE A 53 -0.18 -0.35 6.07
CA ILE A 53 -0.64 -0.12 4.70
C ILE A 53 -2.11 0.31 4.72
N VAL A 54 -2.40 1.44 4.08
CA VAL A 54 -3.75 1.97 3.87
C VAL A 54 -4.08 1.90 2.40
N VAL A 55 -5.23 1.32 2.03
CA VAL A 55 -5.68 1.24 0.63
C VAL A 55 -6.96 2.04 0.39
N GLY A 56 -6.91 2.96 -0.57
CA GLY A 56 -7.98 3.92 -0.86
C GLY A 56 -9.13 3.38 -1.70
N ALA A 57 -8.86 2.65 -2.78
CA ALA A 57 -9.86 2.23 -3.77
C ALA A 57 -9.44 0.97 -4.55
N LEU A 58 -10.38 0.39 -5.30
CA LEU A 58 -10.08 -0.54 -6.40
C LEU A 58 -9.97 0.21 -7.72
N THR A 59 -9.08 -0.26 -8.58
CA THR A 59 -9.06 0.13 -9.99
C THR A 59 -10.35 -0.34 -10.68
N ALA A 60 -10.82 0.43 -11.67
CA ALA A 60 -11.97 0.02 -12.48
C ALA A 60 -11.68 -1.27 -13.29
N ALA A 61 -10.44 -1.46 -13.72
CA ALA A 61 -10.00 -2.60 -14.52
C ALA A 61 -9.97 -3.94 -13.75
N GLY A 62 -10.11 -3.92 -12.42
CA GLY A 62 -10.22 -5.12 -11.59
C GLY A 62 -11.62 -5.75 -11.55
N TYR A 63 -12.62 -5.11 -12.17
CA TYR A 63 -14.03 -5.55 -12.19
C TYR A 63 -14.57 -5.92 -10.80
N GLY A 64 -14.20 -5.13 -9.78
CA GLY A 64 -14.61 -5.33 -8.38
C GLY A 64 -13.89 -6.47 -7.65
N ASN A 65 -12.98 -7.21 -8.31
CA ASN A 65 -12.19 -8.23 -7.62
C ASN A 65 -11.10 -7.60 -6.77
N ALA A 66 -11.27 -7.67 -5.46
CA ALA A 66 -10.39 -7.06 -4.46
C ALA A 66 -9.29 -8.02 -3.96
N ILE A 67 -8.89 -9.03 -4.73
CA ILE A 67 -7.81 -9.91 -4.30
C ILE A 67 -6.57 -9.07 -3.97
N GLY A 68 -5.96 -9.34 -2.82
CA GLY A 68 -4.86 -8.53 -2.29
C GLY A 68 -5.26 -7.52 -1.23
N ILE A 69 -6.56 -7.28 -1.01
CA ILE A 69 -6.99 -6.35 0.04
C ILE A 69 -6.56 -6.81 1.44
N GLY A 70 -6.37 -8.12 1.63
CA GLY A 70 -5.82 -8.69 2.86
C GLY A 70 -4.36 -8.35 3.14
N GLU A 71 -3.65 -7.72 2.19
CA GLU A 71 -2.32 -7.16 2.39
C GLU A 71 -2.35 -5.78 3.05
N ALA A 72 -3.52 -5.17 3.22
CA ALA A 72 -3.69 -3.87 3.87
C ALA A 72 -4.07 -4.02 5.36
N ASP A 73 -3.76 -3.01 6.16
CA ASP A 73 -4.19 -2.91 7.56
C ASP A 73 -5.50 -2.12 7.69
N PHE A 74 -5.68 -1.12 6.82
CA PHE A 74 -6.85 -0.25 6.78
C PHE A 74 -7.31 0.00 5.34
N THR A 75 -8.61 0.25 5.18
CA THR A 75 -9.20 0.64 3.91
C THR A 75 -10.35 1.63 4.10
N THR A 76 -10.99 2.00 2.99
CA THR A 76 -12.10 2.96 2.97
C THR A 76 -13.43 2.28 2.65
N GLU A 77 -14.53 2.90 3.06
CA GLU A 77 -15.89 2.53 2.65
C GLU A 77 -16.04 2.53 1.12
N ARG A 78 -15.33 3.43 0.43
CA ARG A 78 -15.30 3.45 -1.04
C ARG A 78 -14.77 2.13 -1.60
N LEU A 79 -13.63 1.65 -1.12
CA LEU A 79 -13.08 0.37 -1.59
C LEU A 79 -14.01 -0.79 -1.24
N ALA A 80 -14.50 -0.84 0.00
CA ALA A 80 -15.40 -1.88 0.46
C ALA A 80 -16.71 -1.93 -0.36
N GLY A 81 -17.20 -0.77 -0.82
CA GLY A 81 -18.34 -0.64 -1.72
C GLY A 81 -18.04 -1.03 -3.17
N GLN A 82 -16.79 -0.91 -3.63
CA GLN A 82 -16.35 -1.35 -4.96
C GLN A 82 -16.13 -2.87 -5.05
N MET A 83 -15.97 -3.55 -3.92
CA MET A 83 -15.66 -4.98 -3.86
C MET A 83 -16.85 -5.86 -4.27
N ASP A 84 -16.70 -6.60 -5.36
CA ASP A 84 -17.50 -7.79 -5.63
C ASP A 84 -16.98 -8.93 -4.74
N ARG A 85 -17.71 -9.17 -3.65
CA ARG A 85 -17.37 -10.20 -2.67
C ARG A 85 -17.39 -11.60 -3.28
N MET A 86 -18.35 -11.92 -4.16
CA MET A 86 -18.45 -13.25 -4.74
C MET A 86 -17.28 -13.53 -5.68
N ALA A 87 -16.94 -12.58 -6.56
CA ALA A 87 -15.79 -12.70 -7.44
C ALA A 87 -14.46 -12.76 -6.66
N THR A 88 -14.35 -11.98 -5.59
CA THR A 88 -13.13 -11.98 -4.75
C THR A 88 -12.99 -13.28 -3.98
N TYR A 89 -14.05 -13.76 -3.33
CA TYR A 89 -14.02 -14.99 -2.53
C TYR A 89 -13.84 -16.23 -3.40
N ALA A 90 -14.53 -16.33 -4.54
CA ALA A 90 -14.33 -17.43 -5.48
C ALA A 90 -12.86 -17.51 -5.93
N ASN A 91 -12.24 -16.36 -6.22
CA ASN A 91 -10.83 -16.30 -6.57
C ASN A 91 -9.91 -16.73 -5.41
N ALA A 92 -10.14 -16.20 -4.21
CA ALA A 92 -9.33 -16.55 -3.03
C ALA A 92 -9.44 -18.04 -2.67
N ILE A 93 -10.63 -18.62 -2.76
CA ILE A 93 -10.87 -20.06 -2.54
C ILE A 93 -10.17 -20.89 -3.61
N ALA A 94 -10.32 -20.54 -4.89
CA ALA A 94 -9.69 -21.28 -5.99
C ALA A 94 -8.16 -21.24 -5.92
N ALA A 95 -7.59 -20.12 -5.46
CA ALA A 95 -6.15 -19.94 -5.29
C ALA A 95 -5.62 -20.45 -3.94
N GLY A 96 -6.48 -20.88 -3.01
CA GLY A 96 -6.06 -21.38 -1.69
C GLY A 96 -5.50 -20.30 -0.76
N VAL A 97 -5.87 -19.03 -0.96
CA VAL A 97 -5.35 -17.85 -0.23
C VAL A 97 -6.49 -17.02 0.38
N PRO A 98 -7.31 -17.60 1.29
CA PRO A 98 -8.44 -16.89 1.90
C PRO A 98 -8.03 -15.59 2.61
N GLU A 99 -6.79 -15.52 3.12
CA GLU A 99 -6.20 -14.33 3.70
C GLU A 99 -6.18 -13.14 2.74
N SER A 100 -5.95 -13.34 1.44
CA SER A 100 -5.90 -12.27 0.44
C SER A 100 -7.24 -11.58 0.19
N ALA A 101 -8.33 -12.16 0.68
CA ALA A 101 -9.68 -11.60 0.63
C ALA A 101 -10.20 -11.09 1.99
N ARG A 102 -9.39 -11.12 3.05
CA ARG A 102 -9.79 -10.59 4.37
C ARG A 102 -9.95 -9.09 4.28
N LEU A 103 -11.11 -8.60 4.68
CA LEU A 103 -11.37 -7.17 4.74
C LEU A 103 -10.64 -6.55 5.95
N PRO A 104 -9.78 -5.55 5.75
CA PRO A 104 -9.14 -4.82 6.84
C PRO A 104 -10.14 -3.89 7.54
N ILE A 105 -9.68 -3.10 8.51
CA ILE A 105 -10.54 -2.10 9.16
C ILE A 105 -11.00 -1.09 8.10
N VAL A 106 -12.32 -0.96 7.93
CA VAL A 106 -12.95 -0.06 6.95
C VAL A 106 -13.32 1.26 7.63
N LEU A 107 -12.86 2.37 7.08
CA LEU A 107 -13.12 3.72 7.59
C LEU A 107 -13.86 4.58 6.55
N PRO A 108 -14.61 5.63 6.97
CA PRO A 108 -15.42 6.42 6.05
C PRO A 108 -14.62 7.05 4.90
N THR A 109 -13.43 7.56 5.19
CA THR A 109 -12.57 8.24 4.20
C THR A 109 -11.13 7.75 4.25
N LEU A 110 -10.36 8.09 3.21
CA LEU A 110 -8.91 7.82 3.19
C LEU A 110 -8.19 8.53 4.35
N ASP A 111 -8.62 9.75 4.67
CA ASP A 111 -8.05 10.56 5.74
C ASP A 111 -8.30 9.91 7.12
N ASP A 112 -9.52 9.40 7.36
CA ASP A 112 -9.83 8.63 8.57
C ASP A 112 -8.98 7.36 8.68
N ALA A 113 -8.80 6.63 7.57
CA ALA A 113 -7.97 5.43 7.53
C ALA A 113 -6.50 5.73 7.82
N VAL A 114 -5.96 6.84 7.30
CA VAL A 114 -4.58 7.28 7.57
C VAL A 114 -4.41 7.68 9.04
N ARG A 115 -5.34 8.46 9.62
CA ARG A 115 -5.30 8.79 11.05
C ARG A 115 -5.36 7.56 11.94
N ALA A 116 -6.23 6.60 11.60
CA ALA A 116 -6.31 5.33 12.32
C ALA A 116 -4.99 4.53 12.22
N ALA A 117 -4.36 4.51 11.05
CA ALA A 117 -3.04 3.88 10.88
C ALA A 117 -1.98 4.54 11.77
N LEU A 118 -1.86 5.87 11.73
CA LEU A 118 -0.91 6.63 12.55
C LEU A 118 -1.09 6.40 14.05
N GLN A 119 -2.34 6.33 14.53
CA GLN A 119 -2.65 6.02 15.94
C GLN A 119 -2.05 4.68 16.40
N THR A 120 -1.83 3.75 15.48
CA THR A 120 -1.30 2.42 15.77
C THR A 120 0.20 2.28 15.48
N CYS A 121 0.85 3.35 15.01
CA CYS A 121 2.29 3.37 14.77
C CYS A 121 3.10 3.50 16.05
N GLY A 122 2.52 4.07 17.13
CA GLY A 122 3.21 4.29 18.40
C GLY A 122 4.07 5.57 18.41
N LEU A 123 3.68 6.56 17.60
CA LEU A 123 4.30 7.89 17.56
C LEU A 123 3.58 8.84 18.51
N ASP A 124 4.34 9.57 19.32
CA ASP A 124 3.82 10.63 20.20
C ASP A 124 3.51 11.92 19.42
N ASP A 125 4.28 12.20 18.37
CA ASP A 125 4.12 13.34 17.47
C ASP A 125 4.03 12.85 16.02
N TRP A 126 2.86 13.04 15.40
CA TRP A 126 2.62 12.59 14.01
C TRP A 126 3.30 13.48 12.97
N SER A 127 3.80 14.66 13.33
CA SER A 127 4.59 15.49 12.41
C SER A 127 5.91 14.81 11.99
N GLN A 128 6.37 13.85 12.80
CA GLN A 128 7.57 13.06 12.58
C GLN A 128 7.31 11.74 11.84
N ALA A 129 6.06 11.46 11.46
CA ALA A 129 5.72 10.19 10.81
C ALA A 129 6.32 10.09 9.41
N ALA A 130 6.97 8.96 9.11
CA ALA A 130 7.42 8.61 7.77
C ALA A 130 6.23 8.10 6.94
N ILE A 131 5.61 8.99 6.17
CA ILE A 131 4.43 8.67 5.35
C ILE A 131 4.85 8.69 3.88
N VAL A 132 4.53 7.62 3.16
CA VAL A 132 4.69 7.56 1.71
C VAL A 132 3.32 7.32 1.10
N ARG A 133 2.97 8.08 0.06
CA ARG A 133 1.75 7.87 -0.73
C ARG A 133 2.12 7.60 -2.18
N ILE A 134 1.63 6.48 -2.68
CA ILE A 134 1.79 6.03 -4.06
C ILE A 134 0.43 5.89 -4.72
N LYS A 135 0.39 6.10 -6.04
CA LYS A 135 -0.81 5.77 -6.82
C LYS A 135 -1.11 4.28 -6.70
N ASN A 136 -0.13 3.46 -7.07
CA ASN A 136 -0.14 2.01 -6.93
C ASN A 136 1.28 1.45 -7.14
N THR A 137 1.46 0.15 -6.92
CA THR A 137 2.80 -0.51 -7.01
C THR A 137 3.38 -0.61 -8.42
N LEU A 138 2.59 -0.32 -9.47
CA LEU A 138 3.04 -0.26 -10.85
C LEU A 138 3.56 1.15 -11.24
N HIS A 139 3.05 2.20 -10.62
CA HIS A 139 3.40 3.60 -10.90
C HIS A 139 4.14 4.23 -9.71
N LEU A 140 5.47 4.06 -9.70
CA LEU A 140 6.38 4.57 -8.68
C LEU A 140 7.32 5.69 -9.19
N ASP A 141 7.09 6.20 -10.39
CA ASP A 141 7.86 7.31 -10.98
C ASP A 141 7.67 8.62 -10.22
N THR A 142 6.49 8.83 -9.63
CA THR A 142 6.15 9.96 -8.78
C THR A 142 5.46 9.44 -7.54
N ILE A 143 5.98 9.81 -6.37
CA ILE A 143 5.40 9.49 -5.07
C ILE A 143 5.30 10.78 -4.23
N LEU A 144 4.43 10.77 -3.23
CA LEU A 144 4.37 11.83 -2.23
C LEU A 144 4.97 11.31 -0.93
N VAL A 145 5.71 12.16 -0.23
CA VAL A 145 6.34 11.83 1.05
C VAL A 145 6.06 12.91 2.09
N SER A 146 6.06 12.54 3.37
CA SER A 146 6.00 13.51 4.47
C SER A 146 7.32 14.29 4.59
N ASP A 147 7.26 15.45 5.25
CA ASP A 147 8.44 16.26 5.57
C ASP A 147 9.50 15.48 6.37
N ALA A 148 9.06 14.53 7.20
CA ALA A 148 9.96 13.63 7.96
C ALA A 148 10.90 12.81 7.06
N LEU A 149 10.53 12.58 5.80
CA LEU A 149 11.35 11.86 4.82
C LEU A 149 12.19 12.78 3.92
N ALA A 150 12.10 14.11 4.07
CA ALA A 150 12.81 15.05 3.20
C ALA A 150 14.33 14.83 3.18
N GLY A 151 14.94 14.63 4.36
CA GLY A 151 16.37 14.32 4.46
C GLY A 151 16.76 13.01 3.77
N ALA A 152 15.87 12.00 3.77
CA ALA A 152 16.10 10.74 3.07
C ALA A 152 16.03 10.93 1.54
N VAL A 153 15.12 11.77 1.05
CA VAL A 153 15.04 12.13 -0.37
C VAL A 153 16.33 12.82 -0.82
N ASP A 154 16.79 13.83 -0.08
CA ASP A 154 17.98 14.61 -0.44
C ASP A 154 19.28 13.77 -0.43
N ALA A 155 19.35 12.76 0.44
CA ALA A 155 20.53 11.92 0.60
C ALA A 155 20.60 10.73 -0.38
N HIS A 156 19.49 10.35 -1.01
CA HIS A 156 19.42 9.11 -1.79
C HIS A 156 19.64 9.35 -3.29
N PRO A 157 20.62 8.70 -3.95
CA PRO A 157 21.02 8.99 -5.33
C PRO A 157 19.96 8.66 -6.39
N HIS A 158 18.94 7.87 -6.03
CA HIS A 158 17.82 7.50 -6.90
C HIS A 158 16.55 8.33 -6.66
N LEU A 159 16.56 9.28 -5.72
CA LEU A 159 15.42 10.14 -5.43
C LEU A 159 15.75 11.59 -5.82
N ALA A 160 14.74 12.31 -6.28
CA ALA A 160 14.84 13.74 -6.58
C ALA A 160 13.46 14.38 -6.42
N TRP A 161 13.44 15.63 -5.96
CA TRP A 161 12.21 16.41 -5.91
C TRP A 161 11.69 16.72 -7.31
N LYS A 162 10.42 16.42 -7.54
CA LYS A 162 9.73 16.81 -8.77
C LYS A 162 9.52 18.32 -8.75
N GLN A 163 10.03 19.02 -9.75
CA GLN A 163 9.75 20.45 -9.93
C GLN A 163 8.29 20.59 -10.41
N ASP A 164 7.52 21.45 -9.74
CA ASP A 164 6.18 21.80 -10.20
C ASP A 164 6.30 22.49 -11.56
N THR A 165 5.71 21.88 -12.59
CA THR A 165 5.60 22.45 -13.95
C THR A 165 4.15 22.87 -14.20
#